data_AF-A0AAU4GJG4-F1
#
_entry.id   AF-A0AAU4GJG4-F1
#
_cell.length_a   1.000
_cell.length_b   1.000
_cell.length_c   1.000
_cell.angle_alpha   90.00
_cell.angle_beta   90.00
_cell.angle_gamma   90.00
#
_symmetry.space_group_name_H-M   'P 1'
#
loop_
_entity.id
_entity.type
_entity.pdbx_description
1 polymer ?
#
loop_
_entity_poly.entity_id
_entity_poly.type
_entity_poly.pdbx_seq_one_letter_code
_entity_poly.pdbx_strand_id
1 'polypeptide(L)'
;MPTVSVDIRRKLSALASTLAAVALTATALTAAAPPGAAAALPPNPADDPFYAQPAPFPDAAPGTVLDSRPVTIRALTLPVPVQAWQVKYRSNDTRGNPIADVATVLQPSGPAPSGGRKLVSYQTAQDGLSTDCAPSYALATGTALPAEELALMLPLAAAGYTVVTADYEGPNSEWTASVNTAHGVLDGIRAAQSFGPAGLAGPATPTGLIGYSGGALASEWANEIQPSYAPELKFAGVAAGGVPADLGYVARRIDGGPLSGIYIGAAVGLSRAYPEINTDQLLNARGKQAWADTGKQCINQFSVSQAFRRMSDYTTVPQLLDVPAVKQVIAENTMGRFKPGSPIYFYQGIFDELALTPPVDKLVSTYCAQGVPVQYNRIPVGDHVTVAVQGAPGALAYLHDRLNGKPAPSNC
;
A
#
# COMPACT_ATOMS: atom_id res chain seq x y z
N MET A 1 17.80 55.78 -34.13
CA MET A 1 16.82 54.70 -34.38
C MET A 1 15.47 55.17 -33.88
N PRO A 2 14.52 55.48 -34.77
CA PRO A 2 13.15 55.01 -34.53
C PRO A 2 12.35 54.65 -35.81
N THR A 3 11.30 53.84 -35.60
CA THR A 3 9.98 53.80 -36.30
C THR A 3 9.81 54.23 -37.77
N VAL A 4 9.26 53.32 -38.59
CA VAL A 4 8.15 53.62 -39.53
C VAL A 4 7.13 52.47 -39.48
N SER A 5 5.83 52.79 -39.54
CA SER A 5 4.68 51.87 -39.68
C SER A 5 3.47 52.67 -40.24
N VAL A 6 2.32 52.02 -40.54
CA VAL A 6 1.02 52.60 -41.01
C VAL A 6 1.06 53.09 -42.47
N ASP A 7 0.10 52.87 -43.40
CA ASP A 7 -0.99 51.89 -43.68
C ASP A 7 -1.17 51.91 -45.26
N ILE A 8 -2.24 51.68 -46.05
CA ILE A 8 -3.69 51.45 -45.85
C ILE A 8 -4.35 50.58 -46.95
N ARG A 9 -5.01 49.51 -46.49
CA ARG A 9 -6.19 48.78 -47.03
C ARG A 9 -6.60 48.98 -48.53
N ARG A 10 -6.62 47.88 -49.30
CA ARG A 10 -7.64 47.51 -50.32
C ARG A 10 -7.76 45.97 -50.34
N LYS A 11 -8.92 45.35 -50.09
CA LYS A 11 -10.10 45.12 -50.98
C LYS A 11 -9.77 44.34 -52.27
N LEU A 12 -10.50 43.30 -52.71
CA LEU A 12 -11.45 42.34 -52.07
C LEU A 12 -11.88 41.27 -53.13
N SER A 13 -11.70 39.96 -52.83
CA SER A 13 -12.52 38.78 -53.25
C SER A 13 -12.91 38.42 -54.72
N ALA A 14 -12.97 37.09 -54.97
CA ALA A 14 -13.69 36.33 -56.04
C ALA A 14 -13.02 36.25 -57.45
N LEU A 15 -13.22 35.22 -58.31
CA LEU A 15 -14.23 34.12 -58.41
C LEU A 15 -13.62 32.74 -58.83
N ALA A 16 -14.40 31.65 -58.65
CA ALA A 16 -14.41 30.34 -59.36
C ALA A 16 -13.15 29.43 -59.28
N SER A 17 -13.19 28.08 -59.17
CA SER A 17 -14.05 26.99 -59.73
C SER A 17 -13.77 26.68 -61.21
N THR A 18 -13.56 25.44 -61.70
CA THR A 18 -13.60 24.07 -61.08
C THR A 18 -13.01 23.01 -62.05
N LEU A 19 -12.38 21.92 -61.53
CA LEU A 19 -12.00 20.65 -62.23
C LEU A 19 -11.00 20.77 -63.42
N ALA A 20 -10.23 19.76 -63.87
CA ALA A 20 -9.67 18.49 -63.33
C ALA A 20 -8.48 18.08 -64.28
N ALA A 21 -7.67 17.02 -64.14
CA ALA A 21 -7.71 15.80 -63.31
C ALA A 21 -6.30 15.13 -63.16
N VAL A 22 -6.22 14.10 -62.31
CA VAL A 22 -5.19 13.02 -62.22
C VAL A 22 -3.72 13.40 -62.03
N ALA A 23 -3.24 13.20 -60.79
CA ALA A 23 -1.97 12.52 -60.51
C ALA A 23 -2.12 11.69 -59.22
N LEU A 24 -2.13 10.36 -59.29
CA LEU A 24 -2.15 9.49 -58.12
C LEU A 24 -0.73 9.27 -57.60
N THR A 25 -0.52 9.37 -56.28
CA THR A 25 0.41 8.47 -55.56
C THR A 25 0.23 8.54 -54.03
N ALA A 26 0.12 7.37 -53.41
CA ALA A 26 0.49 7.08 -52.02
C ALA A 26 0.07 8.06 -50.89
N THR A 27 -1.24 8.28 -50.70
CA THR A 27 -1.74 8.53 -49.34
C THR A 27 -1.64 7.23 -48.53
N ALA A 28 -0.57 7.07 -47.76
CA ALA A 28 -0.51 6.03 -46.74
C ALA A 28 -1.61 6.31 -45.70
N LEU A 29 -2.63 5.45 -45.64
CA LEU A 29 -3.58 5.49 -44.53
C LEU A 29 -2.85 5.08 -43.26
N THR A 30 -2.40 6.08 -42.50
CA THR A 30 -2.29 5.93 -41.05
C THR A 30 -3.70 5.66 -40.54
N ALA A 31 -4.06 4.39 -40.44
CA ALA A 31 -5.25 3.98 -39.73
C ALA A 31 -5.07 4.43 -38.28
N ALA A 32 -5.66 5.59 -37.94
CA ALA A 32 -5.79 5.99 -36.56
C ALA A 32 -6.51 4.85 -35.85
N ALA A 33 -5.86 4.24 -34.86
CA ALA A 33 -6.50 3.22 -34.05
C ALA A 33 -7.82 3.79 -33.54
N PRO A 34 -8.93 3.03 -33.58
CA PRO A 34 -10.19 3.51 -33.05
C PRO A 34 -9.95 3.98 -31.61
N PRO A 35 -10.55 5.11 -31.18
CA PRO A 35 -10.34 5.61 -29.82
C PRO A 35 -10.68 4.49 -28.85
N GLY A 36 -9.66 3.98 -28.16
CA GLY A 36 -9.75 2.72 -27.45
C GLY A 36 -10.92 2.77 -26.49
N ALA A 37 -11.84 1.82 -26.59
CA ALA A 37 -13.00 1.75 -25.71
C ALA A 37 -12.49 1.83 -24.28
N ALA A 38 -12.92 2.87 -23.54
CA ALA A 38 -12.41 3.14 -22.21
C ALA A 38 -12.53 1.87 -21.38
N ALA A 39 -11.38 1.35 -20.91
CA ALA A 39 -11.33 0.03 -20.30
C ALA A 39 -12.41 -0.07 -19.22
N ALA A 40 -13.14 -1.20 -19.19
CA ALA A 40 -14.15 -1.41 -18.17
C ALA A 40 -13.52 -1.32 -16.76
N LEU A 41 -14.34 -0.98 -15.77
CA LEU A 41 -13.95 -1.25 -14.39
C LEU A 41 -13.87 -2.77 -14.19
N PRO A 42 -12.91 -3.29 -13.41
CA PRO A 42 -12.91 -4.70 -13.05
C PRO A 42 -14.17 -5.06 -12.26
N PRO A 43 -14.62 -6.33 -12.30
CA PRO A 43 -15.63 -6.83 -11.37
C PRO A 43 -15.16 -6.67 -9.91
N ASN A 44 -16.12 -6.69 -8.98
CA ASN A 44 -15.83 -6.69 -7.56
C ASN A 44 -14.95 -7.91 -7.19
N PRO A 45 -13.97 -7.81 -6.27
CA PRO A 45 -13.11 -8.94 -5.91
C PRO A 45 -13.85 -10.18 -5.39
N ALA A 46 -15.02 -10.00 -4.76
CA ALA A 46 -15.88 -11.12 -4.33
C ALA A 46 -16.57 -11.85 -5.50
N ASP A 47 -16.77 -11.16 -6.63
CA ASP A 47 -17.36 -11.69 -7.87
C ASP A 47 -16.29 -12.11 -8.91
N ASP A 48 -15.01 -11.91 -8.62
CA ASP A 48 -13.89 -12.05 -9.56
C ASP A 48 -13.03 -13.30 -9.27
N PRO A 49 -13.06 -14.33 -10.15
CA PRO A 49 -12.26 -15.55 -9.99
C PRO A 49 -10.75 -15.34 -9.80
N PHE A 50 -10.21 -14.17 -10.17
CA PHE A 50 -8.81 -13.85 -9.95
C PHE A 50 -8.44 -13.79 -8.45
N TYR A 51 -9.33 -13.35 -7.55
CA TYR A 51 -9.08 -13.31 -6.10
C TYR A 51 -9.49 -14.61 -5.39
N ALA A 52 -10.27 -15.49 -6.05
CA ALA A 52 -10.75 -16.73 -5.46
C ALA A 52 -9.60 -17.68 -5.07
N GLN A 53 -9.71 -18.32 -3.92
CA GLN A 53 -8.67 -19.22 -3.40
C GLN A 53 -8.58 -20.52 -4.23
N PRO A 54 -7.39 -20.95 -4.70
CA PRO A 54 -7.21 -22.22 -5.40
C PRO A 54 -7.67 -23.44 -4.61
N ALA A 55 -8.40 -24.34 -5.27
CA ALA A 55 -8.86 -25.60 -4.69
C ALA A 55 -8.67 -26.76 -5.69
N PRO A 56 -7.76 -27.73 -5.44
CA PRO A 56 -6.78 -27.75 -4.34
C PRO A 56 -5.75 -26.62 -4.47
N PHE A 57 -5.06 -26.30 -3.37
CA PHE A 57 -3.88 -25.44 -3.44
C PHE A 57 -2.75 -26.14 -4.20
N PRO A 58 -2.03 -25.44 -5.11
CA PRO A 58 -0.81 -25.99 -5.71
C PRO A 58 0.28 -26.14 -4.65
N ASP A 59 1.06 -27.22 -4.75
CA ASP A 59 2.30 -27.40 -3.97
C ASP A 59 3.37 -26.45 -4.51
N ALA A 60 3.38 -25.24 -3.97
CA ALA A 60 4.17 -24.11 -4.44
C ALA A 60 4.81 -23.37 -3.25
N ALA A 61 6.01 -22.84 -3.46
CA ALA A 61 6.73 -22.08 -2.44
C ALA A 61 6.13 -20.68 -2.23
N PRO A 62 6.23 -20.09 -1.03
CA PRO A 62 5.86 -18.69 -0.77
C PRO A 62 6.45 -17.73 -1.83
N GLY A 63 5.62 -16.83 -2.35
CA GLY A 63 5.98 -15.89 -3.42
C GLY A 63 5.91 -16.46 -4.84
N THR A 64 5.51 -17.72 -5.04
CA THR A 64 5.31 -18.28 -6.38
C THR A 64 4.12 -17.59 -7.06
N VAL A 65 4.32 -17.04 -8.26
CA VAL A 65 3.25 -16.51 -9.11
C VAL A 65 2.33 -17.65 -9.57
N LEU A 66 1.03 -17.50 -9.32
CA LEU A 66 -0.02 -18.47 -9.68
C LEU A 66 -0.79 -18.05 -10.93
N ASP A 67 -1.04 -16.75 -11.10
CA ASP A 67 -1.73 -16.16 -12.25
C ASP A 67 -1.34 -14.67 -12.40
N SER A 68 -1.56 -14.07 -13.56
CA SER A 68 -1.33 -12.64 -13.76
C SER A 68 -2.16 -12.06 -14.91
N ARG A 69 -2.61 -10.81 -14.75
CA ARG A 69 -3.36 -10.08 -15.79
C ARG A 69 -2.91 -8.63 -15.90
N PRO A 70 -2.86 -8.04 -17.11
CA PRO A 70 -2.66 -6.59 -17.25
C PRO A 70 -3.84 -5.83 -16.65
N VAL A 71 -3.57 -4.66 -16.07
CA VAL A 71 -4.60 -3.85 -15.40
C VAL A 71 -4.50 -2.37 -15.77
N THR A 72 -5.65 -1.69 -15.90
CA THR A 72 -5.70 -0.23 -16.08
C THR A 72 -5.76 0.45 -14.72
N ILE A 73 -4.66 1.12 -14.34
CA ILE A 73 -4.57 1.90 -13.11
C ILE A 73 -5.31 3.23 -13.28
N ARG A 74 -5.94 3.73 -12.22
CA ARG A 74 -6.79 4.92 -12.23
C ARG A 74 -6.54 5.83 -11.04
N ALA A 75 -6.71 7.13 -11.28
CA ALA A 75 -6.89 8.14 -10.24
C ALA A 75 -8.28 8.75 -10.44
N LEU A 76 -9.11 8.79 -9.39
CA LEU A 76 -10.50 9.30 -9.48
C LEU A 76 -11.28 8.69 -10.68
N THR A 77 -11.20 7.37 -10.85
CA THR A 77 -11.73 6.57 -11.98
C THR A 77 -11.13 6.82 -13.38
N LEU A 78 -10.31 7.87 -13.57
CA LEU A 78 -9.69 8.18 -14.85
C LEU A 78 -8.41 7.36 -15.06
N PRO A 79 -8.21 6.72 -16.24
CA PRO A 79 -7.00 5.96 -16.53
C PRO A 79 -5.70 6.78 -16.43
N VAL A 80 -4.69 6.21 -15.81
CA VAL A 80 -3.33 6.77 -15.69
C VAL A 80 -2.40 6.04 -16.66
N PRO A 81 -1.54 6.74 -17.43
CA PRO A 81 -0.66 6.13 -18.43
C PRO A 81 0.57 5.45 -17.79
N VAL A 82 0.34 4.43 -16.98
CA VAL A 82 1.37 3.54 -16.40
C VAL A 82 1.10 2.10 -16.83
N GLN A 83 2.15 1.35 -17.17
CA GLN A 83 2.01 -0.08 -17.47
C GLN A 83 1.92 -0.85 -16.17
N ALA A 84 0.86 -1.63 -15.98
CA ALA A 84 0.65 -2.36 -14.74
C ALA A 84 0.05 -3.75 -14.96
N TRP A 85 0.32 -4.62 -13.99
CA TRP A 85 -0.22 -5.98 -13.91
C TRP A 85 -0.71 -6.24 -12.49
N GLN A 86 -1.83 -6.95 -12.35
CA GLN A 86 -2.13 -7.68 -11.13
C GLN A 86 -1.46 -9.06 -11.23
N VAL A 87 -0.81 -9.46 -10.15
CA VAL A 87 -0.08 -10.73 -10.01
C VAL A 87 -0.66 -11.46 -8.81
N LYS A 88 -1.22 -12.64 -9.03
CA LYS A 88 -1.69 -13.55 -7.99
C LYS A 88 -0.54 -14.44 -7.57
N TYR A 89 -0.28 -14.58 -6.27
CA TYR A 89 0.82 -15.39 -5.75
C TYR A 89 0.40 -16.20 -4.52
N ARG A 90 1.16 -17.25 -4.23
CA ARG A 90 0.99 -18.08 -3.03
C ARG A 90 1.67 -17.40 -1.84
N SER A 91 0.92 -17.14 -0.77
CA SER A 91 1.35 -16.55 0.50
C SER A 91 0.95 -17.46 1.68
N ASN A 92 1.24 -17.09 2.93
CA ASN A 92 0.79 -17.79 4.14
C ASN A 92 -0.06 -16.88 5.02
N ASP A 93 -1.14 -17.40 5.61
CA ASP A 93 -1.95 -16.67 6.59
C ASP A 93 -1.20 -16.47 7.93
N THR A 94 -1.89 -15.87 8.91
CA THR A 94 -1.40 -15.67 10.29
C THR A 94 -0.95 -16.98 10.99
N ARG A 95 -1.40 -18.15 10.52
CA ARG A 95 -1.13 -19.48 11.12
C ARG A 95 -0.23 -20.38 10.28
N GLY A 96 0.21 -19.91 9.11
CA GLY A 96 1.05 -20.68 8.18
C GLY A 96 0.27 -21.57 7.21
N ASN A 97 -1.06 -21.42 7.10
CA ASN A 97 -1.83 -22.09 6.06
C ASN A 97 -1.57 -21.41 4.70
N PRO A 98 -1.53 -22.17 3.58
CA PRO A 98 -1.35 -21.57 2.26
C PRO A 98 -2.60 -20.75 1.88
N ILE A 99 -2.37 -19.52 1.44
CA ILE A 99 -3.37 -18.63 0.85
C ILE A 99 -2.89 -18.13 -0.52
N ALA A 100 -3.81 -17.61 -1.32
CA ALA A 100 -3.52 -16.89 -2.56
C ALA A 100 -3.84 -15.42 -2.34
N ASP A 101 -2.86 -14.58 -2.65
CA ASP A 101 -2.87 -13.14 -2.41
C ASP A 101 -2.56 -12.42 -3.74
N VAL A 102 -2.82 -11.11 -3.81
CA VAL A 102 -2.68 -10.31 -5.04
C VAL A 102 -1.79 -9.10 -4.80
N ALA A 103 -0.98 -8.77 -5.81
CA ALA A 103 -0.18 -7.56 -5.83
C ALA A 103 -0.32 -6.84 -7.18
N THR A 104 -0.38 -5.51 -7.14
CA THR A 104 -0.24 -4.67 -8.33
C THR A 104 1.22 -4.30 -8.52
N VAL A 105 1.77 -4.66 -9.68
CA VAL A 105 3.11 -4.28 -10.12
C VAL A 105 2.99 -3.14 -11.14
N LEU A 106 3.49 -1.96 -10.78
CA LEU A 106 3.63 -0.80 -11.68
C LEU A 106 5.02 -0.81 -12.32
N GLN A 107 5.07 -0.85 -13.64
CA GLN A 107 6.31 -0.90 -14.40
C GLN A 107 6.72 0.51 -14.91
N PRO A 108 8.00 0.90 -14.80
CA PRO A 108 8.48 2.17 -15.35
C PRO A 108 8.50 2.15 -16.87
N SER A 109 7.99 3.22 -17.47
CA SER A 109 8.11 3.48 -18.91
C SER A 109 9.57 3.48 -19.37
N GLY A 110 9.80 3.04 -20.60
CA GLY A 110 11.14 2.97 -21.19
C GLY A 110 11.92 1.68 -20.86
N PRO A 111 13.12 1.51 -21.46
CA PRO A 111 13.95 0.33 -21.27
C PRO A 111 14.52 0.25 -19.84
N ALA A 112 14.93 -0.95 -19.41
CA ALA A 112 15.66 -1.11 -18.17
C ALA A 112 17.03 -0.39 -18.23
N PRO A 113 17.47 0.27 -17.15
CA PRO A 113 18.84 0.80 -17.05
C PRO A 113 19.91 -0.30 -17.17
N SER A 114 21.15 0.09 -17.45
CA SER A 114 22.29 -0.84 -17.57
C SER A 114 22.61 -1.63 -16.29
N GLY A 115 22.18 -1.14 -15.12
CA GLY A 115 22.23 -1.84 -13.83
C GLY A 115 20.96 -2.64 -13.50
N GLY A 116 20.08 -2.87 -14.47
CA GLY A 116 18.75 -3.45 -14.27
C GLY A 116 17.72 -2.46 -13.71
N ARG A 117 16.47 -2.90 -13.59
CA ARG A 117 15.44 -2.18 -12.81
C ARG A 117 15.61 -2.48 -11.31
N LYS A 118 15.23 -1.52 -10.48
CA LYS A 118 15.21 -1.64 -9.00
C LYS A 118 13.76 -1.68 -8.53
N LEU A 119 13.51 -2.30 -7.37
CA LEU A 119 12.17 -2.48 -6.82
C LEU A 119 11.95 -1.55 -5.63
N VAL A 120 10.77 -0.91 -5.57
CA VAL A 120 10.23 -0.35 -4.34
C VAL A 120 8.94 -1.09 -4.01
N SER A 121 8.91 -1.71 -2.84
CA SER A 121 7.68 -2.21 -2.25
C SER A 121 6.99 -1.02 -1.57
N TYR A 122 5.85 -0.61 -2.10
CA TYR A 122 5.02 0.43 -1.51
C TYR A 122 3.89 -0.24 -0.74
N GLN A 123 3.84 -0.03 0.56
CA GLN A 123 2.73 -0.42 1.41
C GLN A 123 1.80 0.78 1.55
N THR A 124 0.63 0.69 0.92
CA THR A 124 -0.48 1.63 1.13
C THR A 124 -1.09 1.47 2.51
N ALA A 125 -1.72 2.52 3.03
CA ALA A 125 -2.68 2.41 4.12
C ALA A 125 -3.98 1.79 3.56
N GLN A 126 -3.98 0.46 3.40
CA GLN A 126 -5.15 -0.31 2.94
C GLN A 126 -6.32 -0.12 3.92
N ASP A 127 -6.03 -0.30 5.21
CA ASP A 127 -6.90 -0.10 6.35
C ASP A 127 -8.35 -0.56 6.09
N GLY A 128 -8.43 -1.82 5.64
CA GLY A 128 -9.59 -2.42 5.01
C GLY A 128 -10.26 -3.47 5.88
N LEU A 129 -11.58 -3.61 5.71
CA LEU A 129 -12.32 -4.77 6.23
C LEU A 129 -13.14 -5.48 5.15
N SER A 130 -12.99 -5.06 3.90
CA SER A 130 -13.50 -5.75 2.72
C SER A 130 -12.40 -5.81 1.66
N THR A 131 -12.46 -6.80 0.77
CA THR A 131 -11.61 -6.85 -0.43
C THR A 131 -11.91 -5.67 -1.39
N ASP A 132 -13.03 -4.97 -1.22
CA ASP A 132 -13.31 -3.66 -1.86
C ASP A 132 -12.23 -2.61 -1.56
N CYS A 133 -11.53 -2.74 -0.44
CA CYS A 133 -10.48 -1.84 0.02
C CYS A 133 -9.09 -2.26 -0.47
N ALA A 134 -8.96 -3.46 -1.07
CA ALA A 134 -7.69 -4.05 -1.44
C ALA A 134 -6.94 -3.17 -2.47
N PRO A 135 -5.65 -2.82 -2.24
CA PRO A 135 -4.86 -1.93 -3.08
C PRO A 135 -4.93 -2.26 -4.57
N SER A 136 -4.92 -3.53 -4.95
CA SER A 136 -4.98 -3.96 -6.34
C SER A 136 -6.32 -3.66 -7.01
N TYR A 137 -7.44 -3.77 -6.28
CA TYR A 137 -8.77 -3.37 -6.77
C TYR A 137 -8.92 -1.85 -6.74
N ALA A 138 -8.59 -1.22 -5.61
CA ALA A 138 -8.62 0.22 -5.38
C ALA A 138 -7.88 1.00 -6.49
N LEU A 139 -6.67 0.58 -6.85
CA LEU A 139 -5.90 1.16 -7.95
C LEU A 139 -6.50 0.91 -9.34
N ALA A 140 -7.21 -0.21 -9.53
CA ALA A 140 -7.82 -0.58 -10.81
C ALA A 140 -9.19 0.08 -11.06
N THR A 141 -9.87 0.52 -9.99
CA THR A 141 -11.10 1.33 -10.04
C THR A 141 -10.84 2.82 -9.87
N GLY A 142 -9.78 3.20 -9.15
CA GLY A 142 -9.48 4.57 -8.75
C GLY A 142 -10.31 5.03 -7.55
N THR A 143 -10.52 4.14 -6.56
CA THR A 143 -11.35 4.36 -5.36
C THR A 143 -10.62 3.93 -4.07
N ALA A 144 -11.02 4.47 -2.92
CA ALA A 144 -10.42 4.24 -1.60
C ALA A 144 -8.96 4.74 -1.45
N LEU A 145 -8.45 4.75 -0.22
CA LEU A 145 -7.18 5.40 0.14
C LEU A 145 -5.96 4.90 -0.66
N PRO A 146 -5.79 3.60 -0.98
CA PRO A 146 -4.71 3.13 -1.86
C PRO A 146 -4.68 3.78 -3.26
N ALA A 147 -5.82 4.25 -3.78
CA ALA A 147 -5.90 4.96 -5.06
C ALA A 147 -5.51 6.45 -4.95
N GLU A 148 -5.65 7.05 -3.77
CA GLU A 148 -5.20 8.41 -3.48
C GLU A 148 -3.67 8.43 -3.33
N GLU A 149 -3.10 7.39 -2.70
CA GLU A 149 -1.65 7.17 -2.57
C GLU A 149 -0.92 6.88 -3.89
N LEU A 150 -1.63 6.63 -5.00
CA LEU A 150 -1.04 6.56 -6.34
C LEU A 150 -0.23 7.83 -6.67
N ALA A 151 -0.59 8.98 -6.10
CA ALA A 151 0.18 10.23 -6.21
C ALA A 151 1.61 10.15 -5.61
N LEU A 152 1.85 9.22 -4.68
CA LEU A 152 3.16 8.94 -4.08
C LEU A 152 3.90 7.80 -4.80
N MET A 153 3.17 6.85 -5.41
CA MET A 153 3.75 5.78 -6.24
C MET A 153 4.25 6.27 -7.62
N LEU A 154 3.52 7.17 -8.28
CA LEU A 154 3.87 7.64 -9.62
C LEU A 154 5.24 8.34 -9.71
N PRO A 155 5.68 9.15 -8.73
CA PRO A 155 7.05 9.67 -8.67
C PRO A 155 8.13 8.56 -8.63
N LEU A 156 7.87 7.44 -7.96
CA LEU A 156 8.79 6.29 -7.94
C LEU A 156 8.88 5.61 -9.30
N ALA A 157 7.73 5.35 -9.94
CA ALA A 157 7.68 4.80 -11.29
C ALA A 157 8.35 5.75 -12.31
N ALA A 158 8.14 7.06 -12.20
CA ALA A 158 8.78 8.08 -13.05
C ALA A 158 10.30 8.17 -12.82
N ALA A 159 10.78 7.88 -11.61
CA ALA A 159 12.21 7.78 -11.29
C ALA A 159 12.85 6.45 -11.73
N GLY A 160 12.11 5.56 -12.38
CA GLY A 160 12.63 4.29 -12.92
C GLY A 160 12.55 3.09 -11.98
N TYR A 161 11.89 3.21 -10.82
CA TYR A 161 11.66 2.09 -9.90
C TYR A 161 10.41 1.30 -10.31
N THR A 162 10.53 -0.01 -10.49
CA THR A 162 9.34 -0.88 -10.48
C THR A 162 8.73 -0.78 -9.10
N VAL A 163 7.43 -0.50 -9.01
CA VAL A 163 6.71 -0.44 -7.74
C VAL A 163 5.85 -1.69 -7.60
N VAL A 164 5.85 -2.32 -6.43
CA VAL A 164 4.87 -3.35 -6.07
C VAL A 164 4.10 -2.90 -4.85
N THR A 165 2.77 -3.00 -4.89
CA THR A 165 1.91 -2.96 -3.70
C THR A 165 1.16 -4.28 -3.61
N ALA A 166 1.16 -4.87 -2.41
CA ALA A 166 0.49 -6.13 -2.10
C ALA A 166 -0.81 -5.87 -1.33
N ASP A 167 -1.81 -6.71 -1.51
CA ASP A 167 -3.08 -6.65 -0.77
C ASP A 167 -2.93 -7.29 0.62
N TYR A 168 -1.89 -6.86 1.35
CA TYR A 168 -1.22 -7.59 2.45
C TYR A 168 -2.10 -7.97 3.65
N GLU A 169 -3.32 -7.46 3.76
CA GLU A 169 -4.33 -7.96 4.71
C GLU A 169 -4.91 -9.32 4.28
N GLY A 170 -4.58 -9.82 3.10
CA GLY A 170 -4.98 -11.11 2.56
C GLY A 170 -6.46 -11.20 2.16
N PRO A 171 -6.92 -12.37 1.69
CA PRO A 171 -8.28 -12.56 1.14
C PRO A 171 -9.40 -12.39 2.18
N ASN A 172 -9.08 -12.41 3.48
CA ASN A 172 -10.03 -12.18 4.57
C ASN A 172 -10.05 -10.70 5.04
N SER A 173 -9.14 -9.84 4.54
CA SER A 173 -8.82 -8.53 5.12
C SER A 173 -8.58 -8.60 6.64
N GLU A 174 -7.51 -9.29 7.02
CA GLU A 174 -7.00 -9.46 8.40
C GLU A 174 -6.25 -8.20 8.88
N TRP A 175 -6.88 -7.03 8.77
CA TRP A 175 -6.22 -5.75 9.09
C TRP A 175 -5.62 -5.75 10.51
N THR A 176 -4.40 -5.23 10.60
CA THR A 176 -3.51 -5.23 11.78
C THR A 176 -2.93 -6.60 12.21
N ALA A 177 -3.24 -7.71 11.53
CA ALA A 177 -2.59 -9.00 11.80
C ALA A 177 -1.15 -9.03 11.26
N SER A 178 -0.18 -8.88 12.16
CA SER A 178 1.26 -8.74 11.89
C SER A 178 1.86 -9.81 10.97
N VAL A 179 1.58 -11.08 11.25
CA VAL A 179 2.17 -12.23 10.55
C VAL A 179 1.66 -12.33 9.11
N ASN A 180 0.34 -12.31 8.90
CA ASN A 180 -0.27 -12.26 7.56
C ASN A 180 0.22 -11.04 6.76
N THR A 181 0.24 -9.86 7.41
CA THR A 181 0.75 -8.60 6.83
C THR A 181 2.18 -8.75 6.31
N ALA A 182 3.09 -9.30 7.12
CA ALA A 182 4.46 -9.53 6.72
C ALA A 182 4.57 -10.57 5.60
N HIS A 183 3.83 -11.68 5.68
CA HIS A 183 3.84 -12.71 4.64
C HIS A 183 3.38 -12.14 3.29
N GLY A 184 2.26 -11.41 3.24
CA GLY A 184 1.75 -10.75 2.03
C GLY A 184 2.78 -9.79 1.42
N VAL A 185 3.39 -8.90 2.21
CA VAL A 185 4.44 -7.99 1.69
C VAL A 185 5.66 -8.76 1.17
N LEU A 186 6.18 -9.73 1.93
CA LEU A 186 7.40 -10.46 1.57
C LEU A 186 7.20 -11.40 0.38
N ASP A 187 6.05 -12.07 0.29
CA ASP A 187 5.70 -12.93 -0.83
C ASP A 187 5.28 -12.13 -2.07
N GLY A 188 4.66 -10.96 -1.91
CA GLY A 188 4.43 -10.01 -2.99
C GLY A 188 5.74 -9.46 -3.60
N ILE A 189 6.78 -9.25 -2.77
CA ILE A 189 8.13 -8.91 -3.24
C ILE A 189 8.74 -10.08 -4.03
N ARG A 190 8.70 -11.32 -3.50
CA ARG A 190 9.17 -12.54 -4.21
C ARG A 190 8.45 -12.73 -5.55
N ALA A 191 7.14 -12.54 -5.57
CA ALA A 191 6.31 -12.60 -6.77
C ALA A 191 6.75 -11.55 -7.79
N ALA A 192 6.84 -10.27 -7.40
CA ALA A 192 7.29 -9.20 -8.31
C ALA A 192 8.71 -9.43 -8.85
N GLN A 193 9.65 -9.88 -8.01
CA GLN A 193 11.04 -10.17 -8.40
C GLN A 193 11.16 -11.33 -9.40
N SER A 194 10.30 -12.34 -9.30
CA SER A 194 10.24 -13.49 -10.22
C SER A 194 9.34 -13.26 -11.45
N PHE A 195 8.48 -12.24 -11.41
CA PHE A 195 7.52 -11.93 -12.46
C PHE A 195 8.22 -11.39 -13.73
N GLY A 196 8.40 -12.25 -14.72
CA GLY A 196 9.11 -11.96 -15.98
C GLY A 196 8.78 -10.60 -16.63
N PRO A 197 7.49 -10.21 -16.78
CA PRO A 197 7.13 -8.91 -17.34
C PRO A 197 7.67 -7.70 -16.56
N ALA A 198 7.93 -7.80 -15.25
CA ALA A 198 8.50 -6.70 -14.47
C ALA A 198 9.93 -6.33 -14.90
N GLY A 199 10.70 -7.28 -15.44
CA GLY A 199 12.08 -7.08 -15.86
C GLY A 199 13.05 -6.88 -14.69
N LEU A 200 12.83 -7.61 -13.59
CA LEU A 200 13.66 -7.60 -12.37
C LEU A 200 14.67 -8.77 -12.36
N ALA A 201 15.69 -8.67 -11.51
CA ALA A 201 16.83 -9.60 -11.46
C ALA A 201 16.63 -10.74 -10.44
N GLY A 202 15.39 -11.17 -10.19
CA GLY A 202 15.09 -12.12 -9.11
C GLY A 202 15.53 -11.60 -7.73
N PRO A 203 15.95 -12.48 -6.80
CA PRO A 203 16.41 -12.10 -5.45
C PRO A 203 17.61 -11.13 -5.40
N ALA A 204 18.35 -10.97 -6.50
CA ALA A 204 19.45 -10.00 -6.59
C ALA A 204 18.97 -8.55 -6.84
N THR A 205 17.67 -8.33 -7.00
CA THR A 205 17.07 -7.01 -7.26
C THR A 205 17.24 -6.06 -6.06
N PRO A 206 17.91 -4.90 -6.22
CA PRO A 206 17.95 -3.88 -5.17
C PRO A 206 16.53 -3.44 -4.82
N THR A 207 16.12 -3.73 -3.59
CA THR A 207 14.74 -3.56 -3.11
C THR A 207 14.71 -2.61 -1.92
N GLY A 208 13.71 -1.74 -1.84
CA GLY A 208 13.44 -0.89 -0.67
C GLY A 208 11.96 -0.91 -0.32
N LEU A 209 11.61 -0.67 0.93
CA LEU A 209 10.21 -0.63 1.41
C LEU A 209 9.83 0.80 1.80
N ILE A 210 8.62 1.23 1.45
CA ILE A 210 8.04 2.50 1.89
C ILE A 210 6.59 2.30 2.33
N GLY A 211 6.18 3.00 3.40
CA GLY A 211 4.78 3.05 3.81
C GLY A 211 4.50 4.18 4.80
N TYR A 212 3.23 4.58 4.89
CA TYR A 212 2.74 5.54 5.90
C TYR A 212 1.53 4.97 6.64
N SER A 213 1.36 5.30 7.93
CA SER A 213 0.23 4.84 8.76
C SER A 213 0.11 3.30 8.78
N GLY A 214 -1.04 2.72 8.41
CA GLY A 214 -1.19 1.27 8.22
C GLY A 214 -0.21 0.67 7.20
N GLY A 215 0.19 1.43 6.18
CA GLY A 215 1.25 1.04 5.27
C GLY A 215 2.62 0.98 5.95
N ALA A 216 2.92 1.90 6.86
CA ALA A 216 4.14 1.86 7.67
C ALA A 216 4.14 0.68 8.65
N LEU A 217 2.97 0.33 9.19
CA LEU A 217 2.78 -0.91 9.96
C LEU A 217 3.17 -2.13 9.11
N ALA A 218 2.75 -2.18 7.84
CA ALA A 218 3.09 -3.28 6.95
C ALA A 218 4.57 -3.32 6.53
N SER A 219 5.19 -2.17 6.26
CA SER A 219 6.62 -2.11 5.94
C SER A 219 7.52 -2.55 7.11
N GLU A 220 7.18 -2.16 8.34
CA GLU A 220 7.97 -2.55 9.51
C GLU A 220 7.73 -4.00 9.95
N TRP A 221 6.50 -4.53 9.85
CA TRP A 221 6.28 -5.96 10.10
C TRP A 221 7.02 -6.85 9.10
N ALA A 222 7.05 -6.45 7.82
CA ALA A 222 7.89 -7.10 6.82
C ALA A 222 9.39 -7.02 7.19
N ASN A 223 9.87 -5.90 7.72
CA ASN A 223 11.27 -5.73 8.15
C ASN A 223 11.63 -6.56 9.40
N GLU A 224 10.74 -6.66 10.40
CA GLU A 224 10.90 -7.51 11.59
C GLU A 224 10.91 -9.00 11.25
N ILE A 225 10.05 -9.46 10.33
CA ILE A 225 9.83 -10.89 10.05
C ILE A 225 10.72 -11.41 8.89
N GLN A 226 11.24 -10.53 8.02
CA GLN A 226 12.15 -10.89 6.91
C GLN A 226 13.32 -11.79 7.34
N PRO A 227 14.06 -11.54 8.43
CA PRO A 227 15.21 -12.38 8.80
C PRO A 227 14.89 -13.85 9.06
N SER A 228 13.65 -14.17 9.44
CA SER A 228 13.16 -15.53 9.69
C SER A 228 12.35 -16.12 8.54
N TYR A 229 11.53 -15.32 7.85
CA TYR A 229 10.60 -15.80 6.82
C TYR A 229 11.14 -15.70 5.39
N ALA A 230 11.95 -14.67 5.13
CA ALA A 230 12.52 -14.38 3.81
C ALA A 230 14.00 -13.97 3.90
N PRO A 231 14.88 -14.79 4.52
CA PRO A 231 16.28 -14.47 4.76
C PRO A 231 17.07 -14.19 3.46
N GLU A 232 16.59 -14.64 2.31
CA GLU A 232 17.16 -14.39 0.98
C GLU A 232 16.85 -12.98 0.44
N LEU A 233 15.72 -12.38 0.81
CA LEU A 233 15.41 -10.99 0.45
C LEU A 233 16.36 -10.04 1.20
N LYS A 234 16.92 -9.05 0.50
CA LYS A 234 17.78 -8.01 1.07
C LYS A 234 17.24 -6.63 0.72
N PHE A 235 16.82 -5.86 1.73
CA PHE A 235 16.38 -4.49 1.51
C PHE A 235 17.55 -3.54 1.71
N ALA A 236 17.69 -2.57 0.80
CA ALA A 236 18.70 -1.52 0.93
C ALA A 236 18.35 -0.58 2.10
N GLY A 237 17.06 -0.48 2.44
CA GLY A 237 16.52 0.12 3.64
C GLY A 237 14.99 0.21 3.58
N VAL A 238 14.39 0.61 4.69
CA VAL A 238 12.96 0.82 4.87
C VAL A 238 12.71 2.27 5.25
N ALA A 239 11.65 2.89 4.73
CA ALA A 239 11.21 4.22 5.14
C ALA A 239 9.74 4.17 5.57
N ALA A 240 9.51 4.33 6.87
CA ALA A 240 8.22 4.16 7.52
C ALA A 240 7.81 5.45 8.23
N GLY A 241 6.59 5.92 8.03
CA GLY A 241 6.09 7.15 8.65
C GLY A 241 4.76 6.97 9.37
N GLY A 242 4.57 7.71 10.46
CA GLY A 242 3.31 7.63 11.23
C GLY A 242 3.04 6.21 11.75
N VAL A 243 4.06 5.55 12.32
CA VAL A 243 4.02 4.13 12.71
C VAL A 243 3.13 3.90 13.96
N PRO A 244 2.04 3.10 13.88
CA PRO A 244 1.23 2.73 15.04
C PRO A 244 1.88 1.57 15.82
N ALA A 245 3.02 1.83 16.47
CA ALA A 245 3.91 0.81 17.04
C ALA A 245 3.32 -0.07 18.18
N ASP A 246 2.29 0.41 18.89
CA ASP A 246 1.60 -0.30 19.97
C ASP A 246 0.09 -0.12 19.81
N LEU A 247 -0.56 -1.09 19.16
CA LEU A 247 -2.00 -1.06 18.86
C LEU A 247 -2.86 -0.95 20.14
N GLY A 248 -2.41 -1.53 21.25
CA GLY A 248 -3.10 -1.47 22.54
C GLY A 248 -3.06 -0.07 23.16
N TYR A 249 -1.93 0.63 23.04
CA TYR A 249 -1.77 2.01 23.48
C TYR A 249 -2.61 2.97 22.63
N VAL A 250 -2.57 2.83 21.29
CA VAL A 250 -3.38 3.63 20.36
C VAL A 250 -4.88 3.43 20.63
N ALA A 251 -5.34 2.19 20.74
CA ALA A 251 -6.73 1.86 21.02
C ALA A 251 -7.25 2.51 22.33
N ARG A 252 -6.48 2.40 23.43
CA ARG A 252 -6.85 3.05 24.71
C ARG A 252 -6.84 4.58 24.63
N ARG A 253 -6.07 5.18 23.71
CA ARG A 253 -5.98 6.63 23.53
C ARG A 253 -7.15 7.23 22.74
N ILE A 254 -7.78 6.45 21.85
CA ILE A 254 -8.84 6.92 20.94
C ILE A 254 -10.26 6.46 21.29
N ASP A 255 -10.45 5.54 22.24
CA ASP A 255 -11.77 5.03 22.65
C ASP A 255 -12.73 6.12 23.17
N GLY A 256 -13.92 6.19 22.56
CA GLY A 256 -14.92 7.25 22.77
C GLY A 256 -14.61 8.58 22.10
N GLY A 257 -13.51 8.68 21.34
CA GLY A 257 -13.09 9.90 20.62
C GLY A 257 -13.56 9.94 19.15
N PRO A 258 -13.22 11.00 18.40
CA PRO A 258 -13.55 11.09 16.98
C PRO A 258 -12.96 9.94 16.15
N LEU A 259 -11.80 9.40 16.57
CA LEU A 259 -11.07 8.33 15.87
C LEU A 259 -11.43 6.91 16.36
N SER A 260 -12.44 6.74 17.22
CA SER A 260 -12.88 5.42 17.73
C SER A 260 -13.07 4.35 16.66
N GLY A 261 -13.49 4.74 15.44
CA GLY A 261 -13.70 3.81 14.35
C GLY A 261 -12.44 3.07 13.90
N ILE A 262 -11.26 3.64 14.08
CA ILE A 262 -9.97 2.97 13.81
C ILE A 262 -9.75 1.83 14.81
N TYR A 263 -10.00 2.05 16.11
CA TYR A 263 -9.92 0.98 17.11
C TYR A 263 -10.98 -0.11 16.85
N ILE A 264 -12.23 0.28 16.57
CA ILE A 264 -13.30 -0.68 16.30
C ILE A 264 -13.01 -1.49 15.03
N GLY A 265 -12.54 -0.84 13.96
CA GLY A 265 -12.16 -1.53 12.73
C GLY A 265 -10.97 -2.48 12.92
N ALA A 266 -9.91 -2.06 13.62
CA ALA A 266 -8.77 -2.91 13.91
C ALA A 266 -9.17 -4.14 14.75
N ALA A 267 -10.10 -3.96 15.70
CA ALA A 267 -10.66 -5.07 16.47
C ALA A 267 -11.49 -6.05 15.61
N VAL A 268 -12.15 -5.59 14.54
CA VAL A 268 -12.79 -6.48 13.54
C VAL A 268 -11.72 -7.25 12.77
N GLY A 269 -10.76 -6.56 12.14
CA GLY A 269 -9.73 -7.18 11.29
C GLY A 269 -8.90 -8.21 12.05
N LEU A 270 -8.41 -7.84 13.22
CA LEU A 270 -7.62 -8.72 14.08
C LEU A 270 -8.43 -9.93 14.59
N SER A 271 -9.75 -9.78 14.79
CA SER A 271 -10.61 -10.90 15.19
C SER A 271 -10.84 -11.97 14.10
N ARG A 272 -10.43 -11.72 12.86
CA ARG A 272 -10.45 -12.71 11.76
C ARG A 272 -9.25 -13.65 11.83
N ALA A 273 -8.07 -13.08 12.03
CA ALA A 273 -6.80 -13.80 12.22
C ALA A 273 -6.74 -14.56 13.56
N TYR A 274 -7.44 -14.05 14.60
CA TYR A 274 -7.33 -14.53 15.98
C TYR A 274 -8.68 -15.02 16.58
N PRO A 275 -9.15 -16.23 16.21
CA PRO A 275 -10.38 -16.82 16.77
C PRO A 275 -10.32 -17.07 18.29
N GLU A 276 -9.15 -17.13 18.91
CA GLU A 276 -8.96 -17.18 20.36
C GLU A 276 -9.46 -15.91 21.09
N ILE A 277 -9.72 -14.80 20.37
CA ILE A 277 -10.47 -13.66 20.90
C ILE A 277 -11.92 -14.05 21.26
N ASN A 278 -12.50 -15.06 20.62
CA ASN A 278 -13.86 -15.56 20.88
C ASN A 278 -14.91 -14.43 20.93
N THR A 279 -15.04 -13.74 19.79
CA THR A 279 -16.03 -12.66 19.58
C THR A 279 -17.46 -13.09 19.87
N ASP A 280 -17.79 -14.38 19.74
CA ASP A 280 -19.11 -14.91 20.07
C ASP A 280 -19.47 -14.81 21.56
N GLN A 281 -18.47 -14.81 22.46
CA GLN A 281 -18.64 -14.58 23.90
C GLN A 281 -18.34 -13.13 24.31
N LEU A 282 -17.38 -12.47 23.66
CA LEU A 282 -16.96 -11.12 24.03
C LEU A 282 -17.84 -10.00 23.44
N LEU A 283 -18.60 -10.24 22.36
CA LEU A 283 -19.51 -9.25 21.77
C LEU A 283 -20.94 -9.42 22.29
N ASN A 284 -21.56 -8.31 22.68
CA ASN A 284 -22.99 -8.24 22.93
C ASN A 284 -23.78 -8.16 21.59
N ALA A 285 -25.11 -8.23 21.63
CA ALA A 285 -25.93 -8.26 20.41
C ALA A 285 -25.72 -7.04 19.48
N ARG A 286 -25.51 -5.84 20.05
CA ARG A 286 -25.17 -4.62 19.28
C ARG A 286 -23.76 -4.72 18.69
N GLY A 287 -22.82 -5.33 19.42
CA GLY A 287 -21.46 -5.60 18.92
C GLY A 287 -21.42 -6.56 17.75
N LYS A 288 -22.18 -7.66 17.78
CA LYS A 288 -22.24 -8.63 16.68
C LYS A 288 -22.81 -8.00 15.40
N GLN A 289 -23.82 -7.14 15.51
CA GLN A 289 -24.32 -6.35 14.37
C GLN A 289 -23.25 -5.36 13.87
N ALA A 290 -22.61 -4.61 14.77
CA ALA A 290 -21.57 -3.66 14.39
C ALA A 290 -20.37 -4.33 13.70
N TRP A 291 -19.95 -5.52 14.15
CA TRP A 291 -18.93 -6.34 13.48
C TRP A 291 -19.36 -6.74 12.07
N ALA A 292 -20.61 -7.17 11.89
CA ALA A 292 -21.14 -7.57 10.59
C ALA A 292 -21.31 -6.41 9.60
N ASP A 293 -21.48 -5.17 10.08
CA ASP A 293 -21.66 -3.98 9.23
C ASP A 293 -20.35 -3.23 8.97
N THR A 294 -19.49 -3.07 9.98
CA THR A 294 -18.13 -2.50 9.83
C THR A 294 -17.18 -3.48 9.16
N GLY A 295 -17.40 -4.79 9.28
CA GLY A 295 -16.68 -5.85 8.55
C GLY A 295 -16.94 -5.92 7.04
N LYS A 296 -17.44 -4.83 6.44
CA LYS A 296 -17.68 -4.62 5.01
C LYS A 296 -17.22 -3.23 4.54
N GLN A 297 -16.45 -2.53 5.37
CA GLN A 297 -16.14 -1.10 5.20
C GLN A 297 -14.63 -0.86 5.03
N CYS A 298 -14.28 0.23 4.35
CA CYS A 298 -12.92 0.78 4.32
C CYS A 298 -12.76 1.90 5.37
N ILE A 299 -11.52 2.29 5.69
CA ILE A 299 -11.24 3.26 6.77
C ILE A 299 -12.04 4.56 6.70
N ASN A 300 -12.28 5.12 5.51
CA ASN A 300 -13.08 6.32 5.32
C ASN A 300 -14.57 6.15 5.73
N GLN A 301 -15.10 4.94 5.63
CA GLN A 301 -16.47 4.60 6.03
C GLN A 301 -16.54 4.26 7.52
N PHE A 302 -15.67 3.38 8.04
CA PHE A 302 -15.74 2.95 9.43
C PHE A 302 -15.28 4.02 10.42
N SER A 303 -14.32 4.88 10.05
CA SER A 303 -13.91 6.00 10.90
C SER A 303 -15.06 6.97 11.15
N VAL A 304 -15.96 7.17 10.18
CA VAL A 304 -17.15 8.02 10.31
C VAL A 304 -18.29 7.28 10.99
N SER A 305 -18.61 6.05 10.57
CA SER A 305 -19.77 5.30 11.10
C SER A 305 -19.62 4.90 12.57
N GLN A 306 -18.38 4.73 13.04
CA GLN A 306 -18.03 4.35 14.42
C GLN A 306 -17.35 5.48 15.22
N ALA A 307 -17.37 6.73 14.73
CA ALA A 307 -16.89 7.89 15.48
C ALA A 307 -17.61 8.05 16.84
N PHE A 308 -16.88 8.47 17.88
CA PHE A 308 -17.36 8.70 19.25
C PHE A 308 -17.98 7.48 19.95
N ARG A 309 -17.92 6.28 19.36
CA ARG A 309 -18.34 5.03 20.02
C ARG A 309 -17.28 4.56 21.01
N ARG A 310 -17.70 3.79 22.02
CA ARG A 310 -16.78 3.05 22.90
C ARG A 310 -16.84 1.57 22.60
N MET A 311 -15.73 0.85 22.79
CA MET A 311 -15.73 -0.60 22.70
C MET A 311 -16.66 -1.26 23.73
N SER A 312 -16.84 -0.63 24.89
CA SER A 312 -17.79 -1.04 25.92
C SER A 312 -19.26 -1.03 25.47
N ASP A 313 -19.61 -0.30 24.40
CA ASP A 313 -20.95 -0.34 23.80
C ASP A 313 -21.24 -1.68 23.12
N TYR A 314 -20.19 -2.37 22.67
CA TYR A 314 -20.23 -3.52 21.78
C TYR A 314 -19.85 -4.83 22.47
N THR A 315 -19.22 -4.77 23.63
CA THR A 315 -18.70 -5.93 24.35
C THR A 315 -19.58 -6.37 25.51
N THR A 316 -19.37 -7.59 26.00
CA THR A 316 -19.95 -8.14 27.25
C THR A 316 -19.09 -7.81 28.48
N VAL A 317 -17.86 -7.35 28.26
CA VAL A 317 -16.88 -6.95 29.26
C VAL A 317 -16.68 -5.43 29.25
N PRO A 318 -16.32 -4.77 30.38
CA PRO A 318 -16.17 -3.31 30.42
C PRO A 318 -14.90 -2.80 29.70
N GLN A 319 -13.90 -3.65 29.50
CA GLN A 319 -12.66 -3.29 28.81
C GLN A 319 -12.10 -4.51 28.05
N LEU A 320 -12.26 -4.51 26.73
CA LEU A 320 -11.85 -5.61 25.85
C LEU A 320 -10.34 -5.89 25.92
N LEU A 321 -9.52 -4.83 25.95
CA LEU A 321 -8.06 -4.92 26.01
C LEU A 321 -7.53 -5.42 27.36
N ASP A 322 -8.42 -5.68 28.33
CA ASP A 322 -8.08 -6.30 29.60
C ASP A 322 -8.41 -7.80 29.71
N VAL A 323 -9.05 -8.39 28.68
CA VAL A 323 -9.28 -9.84 28.58
C VAL A 323 -7.95 -10.57 28.28
N PRO A 324 -7.59 -11.68 28.96
CA PRO A 324 -6.29 -12.33 28.80
C PRO A 324 -5.93 -12.74 27.36
N ALA A 325 -6.87 -13.33 26.61
CA ALA A 325 -6.64 -13.70 25.21
C ALA A 325 -6.38 -12.47 24.33
N VAL A 326 -7.16 -11.39 24.50
CA VAL A 326 -6.95 -10.12 23.79
C VAL A 326 -5.60 -9.49 24.16
N LYS A 327 -5.18 -9.53 25.43
CA LYS A 327 -3.84 -9.08 25.84
C LYS A 327 -2.73 -9.85 25.13
N GLN A 328 -2.85 -11.17 25.04
CA GLN A 328 -1.88 -12.00 24.32
C GLN A 328 -1.83 -11.61 22.84
N VAL A 329 -2.97 -11.55 22.16
CA VAL A 329 -3.03 -11.19 20.73
C VAL A 329 -2.48 -9.78 20.47
N ILE A 330 -2.82 -8.79 21.30
CA ILE A 330 -2.24 -7.43 21.18
C ILE A 330 -0.73 -7.45 21.43
N ALA A 331 -0.23 -8.20 22.41
CA ALA A 331 1.20 -8.35 22.66
C ALA A 331 1.93 -9.11 21.54
N GLU A 332 1.24 -10.00 20.82
CA GLU A 332 1.77 -10.66 19.63
C GLU A 332 1.86 -9.71 18.43
N ASN A 333 0.93 -8.76 18.31
CA ASN A 333 0.84 -7.75 17.24
C ASN A 333 1.34 -6.35 17.70
N THR A 334 2.27 -6.32 18.65
CA THR A 334 3.02 -5.10 19.07
C THR A 334 4.45 -5.18 18.56
N MET A 335 4.98 -4.10 17.99
CA MET A 335 6.31 -4.09 17.35
C MET A 335 7.47 -4.15 18.36
N GLY A 336 8.67 -4.46 17.83
CA GLY A 336 9.92 -4.55 18.60
C GLY A 336 10.15 -5.91 19.23
N ARG A 337 9.52 -6.97 18.69
CA ARG A 337 9.64 -8.35 19.19
C ARG A 337 10.81 -9.08 18.55
N PHE A 338 11.07 -8.78 17.28
CA PHE A 338 12.17 -9.30 16.49
C PHE A 338 13.21 -8.20 16.25
N LYS A 339 14.33 -8.55 15.62
CA LYS A 339 15.31 -7.57 15.14
C LYS A 339 15.07 -7.33 13.64
N PRO A 340 14.75 -6.11 13.21
CA PRO A 340 14.64 -5.77 11.80
C PRO A 340 15.86 -6.14 10.98
N GLY A 341 15.64 -6.64 9.76
CA GLY A 341 16.69 -7.09 8.87
C GLY A 341 17.49 -5.96 8.19
N SER A 342 16.89 -4.77 8.03
CA SER A 342 17.44 -3.69 7.20
C SER A 342 17.34 -2.30 7.86
N PRO A 343 18.22 -1.33 7.51
CA PRO A 343 18.24 0.02 8.11
C PRO A 343 16.96 0.82 7.88
N ILE A 344 16.53 1.59 8.88
CA ILE A 344 15.22 2.24 8.92
C ILE A 344 15.33 3.77 8.91
N TYR A 345 14.49 4.42 8.11
CA TYR A 345 14.16 5.84 8.20
C TYR A 345 12.76 5.99 8.79
N PHE A 346 12.66 6.54 9.99
CA PHE A 346 11.38 6.85 10.64
C PHE A 346 11.04 8.33 10.56
N TYR A 347 9.79 8.67 10.25
CA TYR A 347 9.29 10.05 10.32
C TYR A 347 7.90 10.15 10.96
N GLN A 348 7.68 11.18 11.78
CA GLN A 348 6.50 11.24 12.66
C GLN A 348 6.21 12.67 13.13
N GLY A 349 4.94 13.04 13.28
CA GLY A 349 4.56 14.31 13.90
C GLY A 349 4.74 14.29 15.41
N ILE A 350 5.17 15.40 16.01
CA ILE A 350 5.18 15.54 17.48
C ILE A 350 3.74 15.61 18.05
N PHE A 351 2.77 16.03 17.23
CA PHE A 351 1.35 16.12 17.60
C PHE A 351 0.48 15.03 16.95
N ASP A 352 1.11 13.97 16.41
CA ASP A 352 0.43 12.86 15.77
C ASP A 352 -0.47 12.10 16.76
N GLU A 353 -1.74 11.99 16.41
CA GLU A 353 -2.81 11.50 17.26
C GLU A 353 -3.06 9.97 17.16
N LEU A 354 -2.39 9.30 16.21
CA LEU A 354 -2.47 7.85 15.98
C LEU A 354 -1.11 7.18 16.16
N ALA A 355 -0.08 7.67 15.47
CA ALA A 355 1.30 7.29 15.72
C ALA A 355 1.82 8.08 16.91
N LEU A 356 1.47 7.63 18.11
CA LEU A 356 1.78 8.35 19.34
C LEU A 356 3.28 8.27 19.66
N THR A 357 3.88 9.37 20.08
CA THR A 357 5.34 9.47 20.30
C THR A 357 5.91 8.43 21.28
N PRO A 358 5.33 8.17 22.47
CA PRO A 358 5.96 7.27 23.44
C PRO A 358 6.10 5.79 22.98
N PRO A 359 5.12 5.17 22.28
CA PRO A 359 5.33 3.89 21.60
C PRO A 359 6.46 3.89 20.57
N VAL A 360 6.54 4.91 19.70
CA VAL A 360 7.56 4.96 18.64
C VAL A 360 8.96 5.23 19.22
N ASP A 361 9.08 6.08 20.24
CA ASP A 361 10.32 6.30 20.99
C ASP A 361 10.87 5.01 21.58
N LYS A 362 9.99 4.19 22.18
CA LYS A 362 10.32 2.86 22.70
C LYS A 362 10.77 1.91 21.59
N LEU A 363 10.10 1.93 20.43
CA LEU A 363 10.46 1.10 19.28
C LEU A 363 11.84 1.47 18.72
N VAL A 364 12.08 2.76 18.47
CA VAL A 364 13.36 3.31 18.03
C VAL A 364 14.48 2.93 19.00
N SER A 365 14.27 3.15 20.30
CA SER A 365 15.25 2.79 21.34
C SER A 365 15.55 1.28 21.36
N THR A 366 14.53 0.44 21.13
CA THR A 366 14.69 -1.03 21.05
C THR A 366 15.55 -1.43 19.85
N TYR A 367 15.28 -0.88 18.66
CA TYR A 367 16.04 -1.16 17.44
C TYR A 367 17.48 -0.63 17.52
N CYS A 368 17.69 0.58 18.07
CA CYS A 368 19.03 1.11 18.34
C CYS A 368 19.82 0.22 19.30
N ALA A 369 19.20 -0.25 20.40
CA ALA A 369 19.83 -1.17 21.35
C ALA A 369 20.16 -2.54 20.76
N GLN A 370 19.42 -2.98 19.75
CA GLN A 370 19.70 -4.18 18.95
C GLN A 370 20.78 -3.95 17.86
N GLY A 371 21.27 -2.72 17.67
CA GLY A 371 22.22 -2.37 16.62
C GLY A 371 21.64 -2.43 15.21
N VAL A 372 20.39 -1.99 15.04
CA VAL A 372 19.83 -1.62 13.72
C VAL A 372 20.15 -0.13 13.49
N PRO A 373 20.69 0.27 12.32
CA PRO A 373 20.85 1.69 12.02
C PRO A 373 19.48 2.32 11.78
N VAL A 374 19.07 3.23 12.68
CA VAL A 374 17.82 3.97 12.59
C VAL A 374 18.11 5.46 12.42
N GLN A 375 17.46 6.09 11.44
CA GLN A 375 17.39 7.54 11.26
C GLN A 375 15.96 8.00 11.60
N TYR A 376 15.76 8.52 12.81
CA TYR A 376 14.45 8.95 13.31
C TYR A 376 14.31 10.47 13.29
N ASN A 377 13.34 10.96 12.50
CA ASN A 377 13.09 12.38 12.23
C ASN A 377 11.70 12.79 12.75
N ARG A 378 11.64 13.42 13.92
CA ARG A 378 10.40 14.04 14.42
C ARG A 378 10.14 15.37 13.73
N ILE A 379 8.95 15.53 13.15
CA ILE A 379 8.48 16.72 12.45
C ILE A 379 7.76 17.63 13.46
N PRO A 380 8.23 18.86 13.72
CA PRO A 380 7.71 19.69 14.82
C PRO A 380 6.29 20.23 14.65
N VAL A 381 5.75 20.26 13.43
CA VAL A 381 4.44 20.83 13.12
C VAL A 381 3.69 19.91 12.16
N GLY A 382 2.61 19.29 12.65
CA GLY A 382 1.75 18.43 11.85
C GLY A 382 1.00 17.42 12.71
N ASP A 383 -0.22 17.12 12.27
CA ASP A 383 -1.06 16.00 12.67
C ASP A 383 -0.70 14.73 11.85
N HIS A 384 -1.38 13.61 12.11
CA HIS A 384 -1.13 12.36 11.43
C HIS A 384 -1.23 12.44 9.89
N VAL A 385 -2.17 13.23 9.35
CA VAL A 385 -2.43 13.29 7.90
C VAL A 385 -1.46 14.23 7.19
N THR A 386 -1.21 15.41 7.75
CA THR A 386 -0.31 16.41 7.15
C THR A 386 1.15 15.93 7.13
N VAL A 387 1.56 15.12 8.10
CA VAL A 387 2.92 14.54 8.17
C VAL A 387 3.20 13.54 7.05
N ALA A 388 2.19 12.84 6.54
CA ALA A 388 2.33 11.93 5.38
C ALA A 388 2.97 12.67 4.20
N VAL A 389 2.42 13.84 3.86
CA VAL A 389 2.87 14.68 2.74
C VAL A 389 4.18 15.40 3.07
N GLN A 390 4.34 15.92 4.29
CA GLN A 390 5.56 16.65 4.69
C GLN A 390 6.80 15.75 4.73
N GLY A 391 6.67 14.50 5.18
CA GLY A 391 7.79 13.58 5.35
C GLY A 391 8.16 12.78 4.10
N ALA A 392 7.23 12.59 3.16
CA ALA A 392 7.43 11.79 1.95
C ALA A 392 8.70 12.19 1.13
N PRO A 393 9.03 13.48 0.90
CA PRO A 393 10.28 13.84 0.19
C PRO A 393 11.54 13.31 0.87
N GLY A 394 11.58 13.28 2.21
CA GLY A 394 12.69 12.73 2.98
C GLY A 394 12.78 11.20 2.90
N ALA A 395 11.63 10.52 2.97
CA ALA A 395 11.53 9.07 2.81
C ALA A 395 11.99 8.61 1.40
N LEU A 396 11.52 9.30 0.36
CA LEU A 396 11.89 9.05 -1.04
C LEU A 396 13.40 9.31 -1.27
N ALA A 397 13.95 10.39 -0.72
CA ALA A 397 15.39 10.68 -0.80
C ALA A 397 16.25 9.65 -0.06
N TYR A 398 15.81 9.20 1.13
CA TYR A 398 16.47 8.13 1.87
C TYR A 398 16.53 6.83 1.05
N LEU A 399 15.40 6.39 0.49
CA LEU A 399 15.35 5.15 -0.29
C LEU A 399 16.11 5.24 -1.60
N HIS A 400 16.05 6.38 -2.31
CA HIS A 400 16.91 6.64 -3.46
C HIS A 400 18.39 6.43 -3.11
N ASP A 401 18.85 6.96 -1.97
CA ASP A 401 20.24 6.86 -1.56
C ASP A 401 20.63 5.45 -1.11
N ARG A 402 19.73 4.73 -0.43
CA ARG A 402 19.92 3.30 -0.11
C ARG A 402 20.00 2.45 -1.38
N LEU A 403 19.04 2.58 -2.30
CA LEU A 403 18.97 1.84 -3.56
C LEU A 403 20.14 2.16 -4.51
N ASN A 404 20.85 3.27 -4.30
CA ASN A 404 22.10 3.62 -4.98
C ASN A 404 23.36 3.34 -4.14
N GLY A 405 23.26 2.51 -3.09
CA GLY A 405 24.40 1.96 -2.36
C GLY A 405 25.09 2.91 -1.37
N LYS A 406 24.52 4.09 -1.08
CA LYS A 406 25.09 4.98 -0.05
C LYS A 406 24.82 4.37 1.34
N PRO A 407 25.81 4.32 2.26
CA PRO A 407 25.61 3.84 3.64
C PRO A 407 24.42 4.52 4.33
N ALA A 408 23.69 3.78 5.16
CA ALA A 408 22.59 4.33 5.93
C ALA A 408 23.11 5.29 7.03
N PRO A 409 22.55 6.51 7.17
CA PRO A 409 22.80 7.34 8.34
C PRO A 409 22.06 6.76 9.55
N SER A 410 22.44 7.18 10.75
CA SER A 410 21.71 6.87 11.97
C SER A 410 21.89 7.98 13.00
N ASN A 411 20.88 8.15 13.86
CA ASN A 411 20.89 9.02 15.03
C ASN A 411 20.46 8.27 16.31
N CYS A 412 20.79 6.97 16.36
CA CYS A 412 21.01 6.23 17.61
C CYS A 412 22.24 6.78 18.35
#